data_AF-A0A7S3G391-F1
#
_entry.id   AF-A0A7S3G391-F1
#
_cell.length_a   1.000
_cell.length_b   1.000
_cell.length_c   1.000
_cell.angle_alpha   90.00
_cell.angle_beta   90.00
_cell.angle_gamma   90.00
#
_symmetry.space_group_name_H-M   'P 1'
#
loop_
_entity.id
_entity.type
_entity.pdbx_description
1 polymer ?
#
loop_
_entity_poly.entity_id
_entity_poly.type
_entity_poly.pdbx_seq_one_letter_code
_entity_poly.pdbx_strand_id
1 'polypeptide(L)'
;MAAVWATRKRALDERVTAREEAERREEKGERKLAGPVQRRVGTEYYVGRKLQKVGVRAREKYYRAEVEIWSDIASAKVTYGGENWAIADGVVLARFLDVVGDDALPLVVVTETALRRAREEKGMGIVRKIRRACEQQRSKYVYIPNESVSEWRVDRTEHEREEEYDRRVLVHLHGILLSAGVSAVVVVGDAVTNGGSECVSTIEHFITTVLPSAECSEGGVSGAEERDRLLSIVVSIRDEQAESERAGLGKAEMSVDELEVMVKRGQAVRCSVTAKRGHPDKGYVRVGGVRYEVVGLVARRVLDRDVIAYSTE
;
A
#
# COMPACT_ATOMS: atom_id res chain seq x y z
N MET A 1 1.32 -16.54 48.90
CA MET A 1 2.04 -17.15 47.76
C MET A 1 1.30 -18.38 47.20
N ALA A 2 1.03 -19.43 47.99
CA ALA A 2 0.30 -20.62 47.53
C ALA A 2 -1.14 -20.34 47.02
N ALA A 3 -1.87 -19.43 47.68
CA ALA A 3 -3.22 -19.04 47.25
C ALA A 3 -3.25 -18.36 45.87
N VAL A 4 -2.26 -17.51 45.57
CA VAL A 4 -2.13 -16.82 44.27
C VAL A 4 -1.84 -17.82 43.15
N TRP A 5 -1.01 -18.82 43.43
CA TRP A 5 -0.73 -19.91 42.49
C TRP A 5 -1.96 -20.79 42.21
N ALA A 6 -2.76 -21.08 43.23
CA ALA A 6 -4.00 -21.84 43.06
C ALA A 6 -5.03 -21.10 42.19
N THR A 7 -5.18 -19.78 42.37
CA THR A 7 -6.08 -18.96 41.55
C THR A 7 -5.59 -18.88 40.10
N ARG A 8 -4.28 -18.73 39.89
CA ARG A 8 -3.68 -18.64 38.56
C ARG A 8 -3.77 -19.96 37.80
N LYS A 9 -3.63 -21.09 38.50
CA LYS A 9 -3.82 -22.43 37.92
C LYS A 9 -5.26 -22.68 37.50
N ARG A 10 -6.25 -22.32 38.33
CA ARG A 10 -7.68 -22.42 37.95
C ARG A 10 -8.02 -21.58 36.72
N ALA A 11 -7.51 -20.35 36.64
CA ALA A 11 -7.72 -19.49 35.49
C ALA A 11 -7.08 -20.04 34.20
N LEU A 12 -5.97 -20.79 34.33
CA LEU A 12 -5.34 -21.48 33.20
C LEU A 12 -6.16 -22.69 32.77
N ASP A 13 -6.61 -23.51 33.73
CA ASP A 13 -7.43 -24.70 33.47
C ASP A 13 -8.76 -24.32 32.81
N GLU A 14 -9.42 -23.25 33.26
CA GLU A 14 -10.64 -22.69 32.64
C GLU A 14 -10.42 -22.24 31.20
N ARG A 15 -9.27 -21.64 30.90
CA ARG A 15 -8.91 -21.21 29.53
C ARG A 15 -8.63 -22.38 28.61
N VAL A 16 -7.99 -23.43 29.11
CA VAL A 16 -7.74 -24.66 28.34
C VAL A 16 -9.06 -25.34 28.01
N THR A 17 -9.97 -25.48 28.98
CA THR A 17 -11.31 -26.05 28.73
C THR A 17 -12.12 -25.22 27.74
N ALA A 18 -12.07 -23.88 27.83
CA ALA A 18 -12.78 -23.01 26.89
C ALA A 18 -12.24 -23.12 25.46
N ARG A 19 -10.93 -23.38 25.31
CA ARG A 19 -10.29 -23.62 24.01
C ARG A 19 -10.68 -24.97 23.42
N GLU A 20 -10.65 -26.04 24.21
CA GLU A 20 -11.06 -27.37 23.77
C GLU A 20 -12.55 -27.42 23.36
N GLU A 21 -13.42 -26.70 24.08
CA GLU A 21 -14.83 -26.56 23.69
C GLU A 21 -15.01 -25.76 22.40
N ALA A 22 -14.18 -24.73 22.16
CA ALA A 22 -14.21 -23.96 20.93
C ALA A 22 -13.75 -24.81 19.72
N GLU A 23 -12.67 -25.58 19.89
CA GLU A 23 -12.16 -26.50 18.86
C GLU A 23 -13.18 -27.60 18.53
N ARG A 24 -13.85 -28.19 19.54
CA ARG A 24 -14.94 -29.16 19.33
C ARG A 24 -16.15 -28.57 18.59
N ARG A 25 -16.45 -27.28 18.78
CA ARG A 25 -17.53 -26.59 18.05
C ARG A 25 -17.16 -26.31 16.59
N GLU A 26 -15.87 -26.10 16.31
CA GLU A 26 -15.35 -25.98 14.94
C GLU A 26 -15.35 -27.32 14.22
N GLU A 27 -14.93 -28.41 14.88
CA GLU A 27 -14.98 -29.77 14.32
C GLU A 27 -16.43 -30.23 14.03
N LYS A 28 -17.41 -29.80 14.83
CA LYS A 28 -18.83 -30.09 14.61
C LYS A 28 -19.47 -29.27 13.48
N GLY A 29 -18.74 -28.37 12.82
CA GLY A 29 -19.26 -27.58 11.70
C GLY A 29 -20.39 -26.61 12.08
N GLU A 30 -20.59 -26.31 13.37
CA GLU A 30 -21.67 -25.44 13.85
C GLU A 30 -21.37 -23.95 13.65
N ARG A 31 -20.14 -23.59 13.30
CA ARG A 31 -19.82 -22.25 12.77
C ARG A 31 -20.03 -22.24 11.25
N LYS A 32 -21.29 -22.01 10.84
CA LYS A 32 -21.50 -21.21 9.62
C LYS A 32 -20.90 -19.83 9.92
N LEU A 33 -19.63 -19.62 9.55
CA LEU A 33 -19.06 -18.28 9.44
C LEU A 33 -19.92 -17.52 8.45
N ALA A 34 -20.90 -16.79 8.97
CA ALA A 34 -21.63 -15.81 8.20
C ALA A 34 -20.57 -14.84 7.67
N GLY A 35 -20.39 -14.83 6.35
CA GLY A 35 -19.57 -13.81 5.71
C GLY A 35 -20.04 -12.41 6.11
N PRO A 36 -19.18 -11.39 6.00
CA PRO A 36 -19.47 -10.04 6.48
C PRO A 36 -20.81 -9.53 5.93
N VAL A 37 -21.74 -9.18 6.82
CA VAL A 37 -23.07 -8.69 6.45
C VAL A 37 -22.93 -7.23 5.99
N GLN A 38 -23.10 -6.99 4.69
CA GLN A 38 -23.18 -5.62 4.16
C GLN A 38 -24.59 -5.06 4.36
N ARG A 39 -24.76 -4.09 5.26
CA ARG A 39 -26.01 -3.30 5.35
C ARG A 39 -25.85 -2.00 4.60
N ARG A 40 -26.69 -1.77 3.56
CA ARG A 40 -26.83 -0.46 2.92
C ARG A 40 -27.82 0.37 3.73
N VAL A 41 -27.38 1.53 4.20
CA VAL A 41 -28.28 2.56 4.73
C VAL A 41 -28.19 3.73 3.76
N GLY A 42 -29.27 3.99 3.03
CA GLY A 42 -29.33 5.08 2.06
C GLY A 42 -29.98 6.31 2.67
N THR A 43 -29.35 7.47 2.54
CA THR A 43 -29.97 8.77 2.80
C THR A 43 -30.05 9.49 1.47
N GLU A 44 -31.25 9.89 1.06
CA GLU A 44 -31.45 10.61 -0.20
C GLU A 44 -31.44 12.13 0.06
N TYR A 45 -30.72 12.89 -0.75
CA TYR A 45 -30.75 14.34 -0.71
C TYR A 45 -30.75 14.95 -2.11
N TYR A 46 -31.34 16.14 -2.22
CA TYR A 46 -31.42 16.90 -3.46
C TYR A 46 -30.24 17.87 -3.56
N VAL A 47 -29.55 17.84 -4.69
CA VAL A 47 -28.59 18.89 -5.09
C VAL A 47 -29.15 19.56 -6.34
N GLY A 48 -29.75 20.74 -6.18
CA GLY A 48 -30.51 21.41 -7.24
C GLY A 48 -31.76 20.59 -7.63
N ARG A 49 -31.94 20.31 -8.93
CA ARG A 49 -33.06 19.47 -9.45
C ARG A 49 -32.72 17.97 -9.56
N LYS A 50 -31.52 17.54 -9.16
CA LYS A 50 -31.10 16.14 -9.25
C LYS A 50 -31.12 15.48 -7.88
N LEU A 51 -31.82 14.34 -7.80
CA LEU A 51 -31.72 13.43 -6.67
C LEU A 51 -30.33 12.77 -6.71
N GLN A 52 -29.50 13.04 -5.71
CA GLN A 52 -28.27 12.29 -5.51
C GLN A 52 -28.51 11.23 -4.43
N LYS A 53 -28.34 9.96 -4.81
CA LYS A 53 -28.37 8.86 -3.84
C LYS A 53 -26.95 8.66 -3.33
N VAL A 54 -26.68 9.12 -2.12
CA VAL A 54 -25.44 8.76 -1.43
C VAL A 54 -25.75 7.63 -0.46
N GLY A 55 -25.27 6.44 -0.82
CA GLY A 55 -25.40 5.26 0.01
C GLY A 55 -24.29 5.26 1.05
N VAL A 56 -24.66 5.32 2.34
CA VAL A 56 -23.72 5.04 3.42
C VAL A 56 -23.52 3.52 3.46
N ARG A 57 -22.26 3.09 3.34
CA ARG A 57 -21.88 1.67 3.48
C ARG A 57 -21.33 1.46 4.88
N ALA A 58 -22.12 0.84 5.75
CA ALA A 58 -21.59 0.25 6.97
C ALA A 58 -20.95 -1.10 6.62
N ARG A 59 -19.70 -1.30 7.03
CA ARG A 59 -18.99 -2.58 6.89
C ARG A 59 -18.55 -3.05 8.27
N GLU A 60 -18.88 -4.28 8.60
CA GLU A 60 -18.29 -4.95 9.77
C GLU A 60 -16.80 -5.19 9.51
N LYS A 61 -15.97 -4.87 10.50
CA LYS A 61 -14.53 -5.12 10.47
C LYS A 61 -14.18 -5.94 11.71
N TYR A 62 -13.58 -7.09 11.50
CA TYR A 62 -13.18 -8.02 12.55
C TYR A 62 -11.70 -7.81 12.85
N TYR A 63 -11.34 -7.80 14.13
CA TYR A 63 -9.97 -7.61 14.59
C TYR A 63 -9.44 -8.91 15.19
N ARG A 64 -8.20 -9.25 14.84
CA ARG A 64 -7.48 -10.35 15.47
C ARG A 64 -6.79 -9.84 16.73
N ALA A 65 -6.92 -10.60 17.82
CA ALA A 65 -6.27 -10.28 19.08
C ALA A 65 -4.77 -10.61 19.07
N GLU A 66 -4.36 -11.62 18.30
CA GLU A 66 -2.97 -12.07 18.21
C GLU A 66 -2.59 -12.35 16.75
N VAL A 67 -1.38 -11.97 16.37
CA VAL A 67 -0.73 -12.37 15.13
C VAL A 67 0.72 -12.72 15.43
N GLU A 68 1.19 -13.87 14.91
CA GLU A 68 2.53 -14.43 15.17
C GLU A 68 3.69 -13.67 14.49
N ILE A 69 3.51 -12.41 14.12
CA ILE A 69 4.51 -11.60 13.41
C ILE A 69 5.72 -11.27 14.28
N TRP A 70 5.61 -11.36 15.60
CA TRP A 70 6.78 -11.23 16.47
C TRP A 70 7.85 -12.29 16.17
N SER A 71 7.45 -13.47 15.68
CA SER A 71 8.39 -14.50 15.24
C SER A 71 9.11 -14.08 13.95
N ASP A 72 8.40 -13.48 13.00
CA ASP A 72 8.97 -12.94 11.75
C ASP A 72 9.92 -11.77 12.04
N ILE A 73 9.52 -10.85 12.93
CA ILE A 73 10.34 -9.72 13.36
C ILE A 73 11.62 -10.22 14.06
N ALA A 74 11.49 -11.18 14.99
CA ALA A 74 12.63 -11.74 15.69
C ALA A 74 13.58 -12.48 14.72
N SER A 75 13.02 -13.29 13.81
CA SER A 75 13.76 -14.02 12.78
C SER A 75 14.53 -13.06 11.87
N ALA A 76 13.88 -11.99 11.42
CA ALA A 76 14.50 -11.01 10.55
C ALA A 76 15.57 -10.18 11.28
N LYS A 77 15.37 -9.85 12.57
CA LYS A 77 16.38 -9.21 13.42
C LYS A 77 17.65 -10.06 13.55
N VAL A 78 17.49 -11.38 13.73
CA VAL A 78 18.61 -12.32 13.80
C VAL A 78 19.31 -12.48 12.45
N THR A 79 18.54 -12.56 11.37
CA THR A 79 19.05 -12.87 10.02
C THR A 79 19.81 -11.70 9.41
N TYR A 80 19.27 -10.49 9.54
CA TYR A 80 19.79 -9.31 8.82
C TYR A 80 20.58 -8.34 9.69
N GLY A 81 20.70 -8.61 11.00
CA GLY A 81 21.53 -7.81 11.91
C GLY A 81 21.33 -6.31 11.73
N GLY A 82 20.12 -5.81 11.99
CA GLY A 82 19.77 -4.43 11.60
C GLY A 82 19.30 -3.59 12.77
N GLU A 83 20.12 -2.63 13.19
CA GLU A 83 19.62 -1.34 13.65
C GLU A 83 19.11 -0.56 12.41
N ASN A 84 18.04 0.22 12.56
CA ASN A 84 17.51 1.15 11.55
C ASN A 84 16.70 0.51 10.40
N TRP A 85 15.62 -0.19 10.75
CA TRP A 85 14.63 -0.70 9.81
C TRP A 85 13.90 0.46 9.11
N ALA A 86 13.41 0.27 7.89
CA ALA A 86 12.63 1.27 7.17
C ALA A 86 11.13 0.94 7.26
N ILE A 87 10.31 1.81 7.83
CA ILE A 87 8.85 1.71 7.72
C ILE A 87 8.41 2.54 6.52
N ALA A 88 8.13 1.89 5.41
CA ALA A 88 7.88 2.57 4.15
C ALA A 88 6.41 3.04 4.03
N ASP A 89 6.23 4.31 3.67
CA ASP A 89 4.97 4.85 3.19
C ASP A 89 4.57 4.26 1.83
N GLY A 90 3.27 4.26 1.52
CA GLY A 90 2.73 3.79 0.26
C GLY A 90 3.26 4.51 -0.98
N VAL A 91 3.62 5.80 -0.88
CA VAL A 91 4.28 6.52 -1.99
C VAL A 91 5.68 5.96 -2.23
N VAL A 92 6.43 5.70 -1.15
CA VAL A 92 7.77 5.08 -1.24
C VAL A 92 7.66 3.68 -1.83
N LEU A 93 6.69 2.88 -1.36
CA LEU A 93 6.41 1.55 -1.92
C LEU A 93 6.06 1.59 -3.41
N ALA A 94 5.23 2.54 -3.82
CA ALA A 94 4.75 2.67 -5.19
C ALA A 94 5.84 3.14 -6.16
N ARG A 95 6.68 4.08 -5.74
CA ARG A 95 7.57 4.80 -6.63
C ARG A 95 9.01 4.33 -6.55
N PHE A 96 9.51 4.01 -5.36
CA PHE A 96 10.92 3.72 -5.14
C PHE A 96 11.22 2.23 -5.22
N LEU A 97 10.44 1.42 -4.51
CA LEU A 97 10.66 -0.03 -4.46
C LEU A 97 10.44 -0.75 -5.79
N ASP A 98 9.66 -0.17 -6.69
CA ASP A 98 9.52 -0.73 -8.04
C ASP A 98 10.84 -0.66 -8.82
N VAL A 99 11.63 0.39 -8.59
CA VAL A 99 12.81 0.76 -9.39
C VAL A 99 14.10 0.21 -8.80
N VAL A 100 14.18 0.17 -7.47
CA VAL A 100 15.44 -0.03 -6.73
C VAL A 100 15.80 -1.50 -6.56
N GLY A 101 14.82 -2.40 -6.61
CA GLY A 101 15.02 -3.83 -6.39
C GLY A 101 15.17 -4.20 -4.91
N ASP A 102 15.21 -5.50 -4.63
CA ASP A 102 15.06 -6.05 -3.28
C ASP A 102 16.31 -5.90 -2.39
N ASP A 103 17.47 -5.63 -2.99
CA ASP A 103 18.75 -5.66 -2.28
C ASP A 103 19.20 -4.30 -1.72
N ALA A 104 18.67 -3.21 -2.26
CA ALA A 104 19.20 -1.87 -2.03
C ALA A 104 18.69 -1.16 -0.78
N LEU A 105 17.56 -1.61 -0.22
CA LEU A 105 17.11 -1.15 1.08
C LEU A 105 17.53 -2.13 2.18
N PRO A 106 17.66 -1.67 3.43
CA PRO A 106 17.77 -2.56 4.58
C PRO A 106 16.44 -3.30 4.77
N LEU A 107 16.19 -3.81 5.98
CA LEU A 107 14.92 -4.43 6.29
C LEU A 107 13.77 -3.40 6.20
N VAL A 108 12.79 -3.68 5.34
CA VAL A 108 11.62 -2.83 5.07
C VAL A 108 10.37 -3.42 5.72
N VAL A 109 9.74 -2.65 6.58
CA VAL A 109 8.41 -2.93 7.13
C VAL A 109 7.36 -2.38 6.16
N VAL A 110 6.51 -3.29 5.69
CA VAL A 110 5.42 -3.03 4.75
C VAL A 110 4.09 -3.15 5.48
N THR A 111 3.33 -2.06 5.58
CA THR A 111 2.05 -2.05 6.31
C THR A 111 0.87 -2.29 5.36
N GLU A 112 -0.25 -2.79 5.89
CA GLU A 112 -1.49 -2.93 5.11
C GLU A 112 -1.98 -1.57 4.60
N THR A 113 -1.85 -0.53 5.42
CA THR A 113 -2.18 0.86 5.05
C THR A 113 -1.29 1.34 3.89
N ALA A 114 0.03 1.16 3.98
CA ALA A 114 0.95 1.56 2.91
C ALA A 114 0.71 0.77 1.61
N LEU A 115 0.42 -0.54 1.69
CA LEU A 115 0.07 -1.34 0.51
C LEU A 115 -1.23 -0.89 -0.15
N ARG A 116 -2.23 -0.48 0.65
CA ARG A 116 -3.48 0.09 0.12
C ARG A 116 -3.18 1.36 -0.66
N ARG A 117 -2.37 2.26 -0.09
CA ARG A 117 -1.98 3.51 -0.75
C ARG A 117 -1.14 3.26 -2.01
N ALA A 118 -0.20 2.32 -1.97
CA ALA A 118 0.58 1.93 -3.14
C ALA A 118 -0.29 1.35 -4.27
N ARG A 119 -1.34 0.62 -3.92
CA ARG A 119 -2.34 0.12 -4.87
C ARG A 119 -3.12 1.25 -5.55
N GLU A 120 -3.48 2.28 -4.80
CA GLU A 120 -4.19 3.44 -5.35
C GLU A 120 -3.28 4.19 -6.34
N GLU A 121 -2.00 4.30 -6.03
CA GLU A 121 -1.00 5.01 -6.84
C GLU A 121 -0.59 4.25 -8.12
N LYS A 122 -0.32 2.95 -8.04
CA LYS A 122 0.27 2.14 -9.13
C LYS A 122 -0.52 0.88 -9.51
N GLY A 123 -1.68 0.66 -8.87
CA GLY A 123 -2.55 -0.48 -9.15
C GLY A 123 -2.14 -1.79 -8.48
N MET A 124 -2.79 -2.88 -8.87
CA MET A 124 -2.56 -4.21 -8.25
C MET A 124 -1.20 -4.84 -8.62
N GLY A 125 -0.51 -4.35 -9.66
CA GLY A 125 0.78 -4.87 -10.08
C GLY A 125 1.82 -4.77 -8.97
N ILE A 126 1.97 -3.57 -8.40
CA ILE A 126 2.95 -3.32 -7.33
C ILE A 126 2.64 -4.11 -6.07
N VAL A 127 1.35 -4.23 -5.70
CA VAL A 127 0.94 -5.01 -4.52
C VAL A 127 1.34 -6.47 -4.66
N ARG A 128 1.15 -7.06 -5.85
CA ARG A 128 1.57 -8.45 -6.10
C ARG A 128 3.08 -8.61 -6.03
N LYS A 129 3.83 -7.64 -6.57
CA LYS A 129 5.30 -7.63 -6.51
C LYS A 129 5.78 -7.58 -5.07
N ILE A 130 5.29 -6.63 -4.26
CA ILE A 130 5.69 -6.48 -2.85
C ILE A 130 5.27 -7.71 -2.02
N ARG A 131 4.06 -8.25 -2.22
CA ARG A 131 3.64 -9.47 -1.50
C ARG A 131 4.54 -10.66 -1.82
N ARG A 132 4.88 -10.86 -3.09
CA ARG A 132 5.85 -11.90 -3.48
C ARG A 132 7.21 -11.68 -2.86
N ALA A 133 7.64 -10.43 -2.70
CA ALA A 133 8.88 -10.13 -1.99
C ALA A 133 8.74 -10.57 -0.52
N CYS A 134 7.71 -10.12 0.21
CA CYS A 134 7.46 -10.54 1.61
C CYS A 134 7.36 -12.06 1.81
N GLU A 135 6.85 -12.81 0.82
CA GLU A 135 6.71 -14.27 0.88
C GLU A 135 8.05 -15.02 0.72
N GLN A 136 9.09 -14.38 0.18
CA GLN A 136 10.40 -15.02 0.01
C GLN A 136 11.13 -15.10 1.36
N GLN A 137 11.59 -16.31 1.73
CA GLN A 137 12.28 -16.56 3.00
C GLN A 137 13.57 -15.74 3.20
N ARG A 138 14.16 -15.21 2.13
CA ARG A 138 15.35 -14.35 2.16
C ARG A 138 15.03 -12.89 1.85
N SER A 139 13.77 -12.50 1.91
CA SER A 139 13.39 -11.12 1.65
C SER A 139 13.69 -10.24 2.85
N LYS A 140 14.13 -9.02 2.56
CA LYS A 140 14.27 -7.96 3.55
C LYS A 140 12.92 -7.34 3.93
N TYR A 141 11.78 -7.91 3.51
CA TYR A 141 10.47 -7.29 3.70
C TYR A 141 9.64 -8.02 4.76
N VAL A 142 9.15 -7.26 5.74
CA VAL A 142 8.26 -7.77 6.79
C VAL A 142 6.88 -7.13 6.60
N TYR A 143 5.87 -7.95 6.36
CA TYR A 143 4.49 -7.48 6.20
C TYR A 143 3.77 -7.39 7.55
N ILE A 144 3.14 -6.24 7.82
CA ILE A 144 2.37 -5.97 9.03
C ILE A 144 0.90 -5.66 8.64
N PRO A 145 -0.07 -6.54 8.95
CA PRO A 145 -1.51 -6.33 8.77
C PRO A 145 -2.11 -5.40 9.84
N ASN A 146 -1.56 -4.19 9.96
CA ASN A 146 -1.87 -3.21 11.02
C ASN A 146 -3.36 -2.82 11.09
N GLU A 147 -4.10 -2.91 9.99
CA GLU A 147 -5.53 -2.57 9.94
C GLU A 147 -6.42 -3.69 10.52
N SER A 148 -5.88 -4.90 10.62
CA SER A 148 -6.58 -6.12 11.05
C SER A 148 -6.23 -6.56 12.48
N VAL A 149 -5.23 -5.93 13.10
CA VAL A 149 -4.74 -6.23 14.46
C VAL A 149 -5.10 -5.08 15.38
N SER A 150 -5.83 -5.34 16.46
CA SER A 150 -6.36 -4.29 17.34
C SER A 150 -5.27 -3.43 17.98
N GLU A 151 -4.13 -4.03 18.34
CA GLU A 151 -3.00 -3.33 18.97
C GLU A 151 -2.32 -2.32 18.02
N TRP A 152 -2.29 -2.63 16.74
CA TRP A 152 -1.56 -1.86 15.72
C TRP A 152 -2.44 -0.90 14.95
N ARG A 153 -3.74 -0.96 15.21
CA ARG A 153 -4.73 -0.16 14.53
C ARG A 153 -4.77 1.23 15.13
N VAL A 154 -4.89 2.19 14.23
CA VAL A 154 -5.22 3.58 14.57
C VAL A 154 -6.60 3.86 14.00
N ASP A 155 -7.47 4.49 14.79
CA ASP A 155 -8.77 4.95 14.33
C ASP A 155 -8.68 6.34 13.70
N ARG A 156 -9.34 6.54 12.55
CA ARG A 156 -9.43 7.85 11.89
C ARG A 156 -10.14 8.85 12.79
N THR A 157 -9.56 10.04 12.94
CA THR A 157 -10.23 11.15 13.64
C THR A 157 -11.20 11.87 12.72
N GLU A 158 -12.15 12.60 13.30
CA GLU A 158 -13.08 13.41 12.52
C GLU A 158 -12.31 14.47 11.72
N HIS A 159 -12.65 14.65 10.44
CA HIS A 159 -11.99 15.56 9.49
C HIS A 159 -10.51 15.29 9.19
N GLU A 160 -9.95 14.15 9.61
CA GLU A 160 -8.57 13.78 9.30
C GLU A 160 -8.40 13.54 7.79
N ARG A 161 -7.39 14.19 7.19
CA ARG A 161 -7.02 13.88 5.80
C ARG A 161 -6.38 12.51 5.72
N GLU A 162 -6.51 11.87 4.57
CA GLU A 162 -5.97 10.51 4.38
C GLU A 162 -4.46 10.43 4.62
N GLU A 163 -3.71 11.43 4.17
CA GLU A 163 -2.26 11.54 4.38
C GLU A 163 -1.87 11.74 5.85
N GLU A 164 -2.71 12.42 6.63
CA GLU A 164 -2.51 12.62 8.07
C GLU A 164 -2.73 11.30 8.81
N TYR A 165 -3.81 10.58 8.45
CA TYR A 165 -4.11 9.25 8.96
C TYR A 165 -3.00 8.24 8.64
N ASP A 166 -2.60 8.13 7.37
CA ASP A 166 -1.58 7.18 6.94
C ASP A 166 -0.26 7.43 7.68
N ARG A 167 0.14 8.70 7.87
CA ARG A 167 1.32 9.04 8.66
C ARG A 167 1.20 8.63 10.13
N ARG A 168 0.05 8.91 10.76
CA ARG A 168 -0.17 8.57 12.17
C ARG A 168 -0.11 7.07 12.40
N VAL A 169 -0.59 6.28 11.43
CA VAL A 169 -0.42 4.81 11.42
C VAL A 169 1.06 4.42 11.42
N LEU A 170 1.88 5.01 10.55
CA LEU A 170 3.31 4.67 10.47
C LEU A 170 4.06 5.06 11.76
N VAL A 171 3.76 6.23 12.33
CA VAL A 171 4.35 6.69 13.61
C VAL A 171 3.91 5.82 14.78
N HIS A 172 2.64 5.39 14.81
CA HIS A 172 2.14 4.45 15.82
C HIS A 172 2.90 3.12 15.76
N LEU A 173 3.08 2.58 14.55
CA LEU A 173 3.85 1.35 14.33
C LEU A 173 5.32 1.51 14.69
N HIS A 174 5.93 2.66 14.41
CA HIS A 174 7.28 2.98 14.89
C HIS A 174 7.37 2.87 16.41
N GLY A 175 6.41 3.45 17.15
CA GLY A 175 6.37 3.35 18.61
C GLY A 175 6.27 1.91 19.11
N ILE A 176 5.45 1.07 18.46
CA ILE A 176 5.31 -0.35 18.78
C ILE A 176 6.63 -1.10 18.54
N LEU A 177 7.24 -0.93 17.38
CA LEU A 177 8.52 -1.57 17.06
C LEU A 177 9.64 -1.12 18.01
N LEU A 178 9.69 0.17 18.35
CA LEU A 178 10.65 0.70 19.31
C LEU A 178 10.49 0.08 20.70
N SER A 179 9.24 -0.08 21.16
CA SER A 179 8.95 -0.75 22.45
C SER A 179 9.34 -2.23 22.47
N ALA A 180 9.40 -2.87 21.30
CA ALA A 180 9.92 -4.21 21.11
C ALA A 180 11.44 -4.27 20.90
N GLY A 181 12.15 -3.13 21.04
CA GLY A 181 13.60 -3.04 20.86
C GLY A 181 14.04 -3.17 19.40
N VAL A 182 13.19 -2.75 18.46
CA VAL A 182 13.51 -2.62 17.03
C VAL A 182 13.65 -1.14 16.70
N SER A 183 14.88 -0.71 16.38
CA SER A 183 15.12 0.65 15.87
C SER A 183 14.63 0.71 14.41
N ALA A 184 13.71 1.63 14.13
CA ALA A 184 13.15 1.83 12.81
C ALA A 184 13.05 3.32 12.49
N VAL A 185 13.00 3.67 11.20
CA VAL A 185 12.80 5.02 10.70
C VAL A 185 11.61 4.98 9.75
N VAL A 186 10.66 5.89 9.93
CA VAL A 186 9.54 6.05 9.01
C VAL A 186 10.07 6.78 7.77
N VAL A 187 9.94 6.14 6.61
CA VAL A 187 10.42 6.69 5.34
C VAL A 187 9.24 7.14 4.50
N VAL A 188 9.18 8.44 4.22
CA VAL A 188 8.11 9.09 3.46
C VAL A 188 8.59 9.64 2.13
N GLY A 189 7.67 9.76 1.17
CA GLY A 189 7.97 10.22 -0.19
C GLY A 189 8.26 11.73 -0.29
N ASP A 190 7.63 12.56 0.54
CA ASP A 190 7.69 14.04 0.40
C ASP A 190 7.85 14.80 1.71
N ALA A 191 8.61 15.90 1.66
CA ALA A 191 8.94 16.75 2.82
C ALA A 191 7.73 17.43 3.48
N VAL A 192 6.64 17.66 2.72
CA VAL A 192 5.36 18.20 3.25
C VAL A 192 4.81 17.29 4.35
N THR A 193 5.22 16.02 4.35
CA THR A 193 4.79 15.02 5.32
C THR A 193 5.71 14.78 6.52
N ASN A 194 6.78 15.56 6.71
CA ASN A 194 7.67 15.32 7.85
C ASN A 194 7.12 15.80 9.20
N GLY A 195 6.24 16.80 9.23
CA GLY A 195 5.51 17.22 10.44
C GLY A 195 6.34 17.50 11.70
N GLY A 196 7.67 17.59 11.59
CA GLY A 196 8.60 17.77 12.71
C GLY A 196 8.87 16.53 13.58
N SER A 197 8.45 15.33 13.19
CA SER A 197 8.73 14.12 13.98
C SER A 197 10.14 13.60 13.70
N GLU A 198 10.95 13.41 14.74
CA GLU A 198 12.34 12.94 14.63
C GLU A 198 12.47 11.53 14.03
N CYS A 199 11.41 10.72 14.10
CA CYS A 199 11.38 9.37 13.55
C CYS A 199 10.96 9.32 12.07
N VAL A 200 10.63 10.47 11.46
CA VAL A 200 10.17 10.56 10.07
C VAL A 200 11.27 11.18 9.21
N SER A 201 11.63 10.48 8.15
CA SER A 201 12.67 10.85 7.21
C SER A 201 12.16 10.80 5.78
N THR A 202 12.60 11.73 4.93
CA THR A 202 12.39 11.57 3.49
C THR A 202 13.23 10.42 2.97
N ILE A 203 12.85 9.82 1.84
CA ILE A 203 13.68 8.79 1.21
C ILE A 203 15.11 9.27 0.92
N GLU A 204 15.29 10.53 0.51
CA GLU A 204 16.62 11.14 0.29
C GLU A 204 17.43 11.24 1.57
N HIS A 205 16.81 11.72 2.65
CA HIS A 205 17.48 11.83 3.94
C HIS A 205 17.84 10.45 4.47
N PHE A 206 16.94 9.47 4.35
CA PHE A 206 17.19 8.09 4.73
C PHE A 206 18.37 7.47 3.97
N ILE A 207 18.44 7.64 2.65
CA ILE A 207 19.56 7.14 1.82
C ILE A 207 20.88 7.83 2.19
N THR A 208 20.85 9.12 2.54
CA THR A 208 22.07 9.88 2.84
C THR A 208 22.61 9.66 4.24
N THR A 209 21.77 9.40 5.24
CA THR A 209 22.19 9.36 6.65
C THR A 209 22.13 7.97 7.26
N VAL A 210 21.11 7.17 6.90
CA VAL A 210 20.84 5.88 7.55
C VAL A 210 21.52 4.75 6.78
N LEU A 211 21.37 4.76 5.45
CA LEU A 211 21.87 3.70 4.57
C LEU A 211 23.41 3.56 4.52
N PRO A 212 24.23 4.62 4.58
CA PRO A 212 25.69 4.51 4.51
C PRO A 212 26.31 3.92 5.79
N SER A 213 25.55 3.87 6.87
CA SER A 213 25.95 3.31 8.17
C SER A 213 25.73 1.79 8.23
N ALA A 214 24.91 1.25 7.34
CA ALA A 214 24.72 -0.19 7.17
C ALA A 214 25.75 -0.68 6.15
N GLU A 215 26.85 -1.28 6.63
CA GLU A 215 27.87 -1.89 5.78
C GLU A 215 27.23 -2.90 4.81
N CYS A 216 26.97 -2.47 3.57
CA CYS A 216 26.55 -3.34 2.48
C CYS A 216 27.75 -4.23 2.11
N SER A 217 27.93 -5.31 2.86
CA SER A 217 29.12 -6.17 2.84
C SER A 217 28.93 -7.46 2.02
N GLU A 218 28.00 -7.49 1.05
CA GLU A 218 27.86 -8.59 0.10
C GLU A 218 27.70 -8.03 -1.33
N GLY A 219 28.80 -7.70 -2.01
CA GLY A 219 28.72 -7.33 -3.43
C GLY A 219 29.90 -6.57 -4.05
N GLY A 220 30.84 -6.04 -3.25
CA GLY A 220 32.04 -5.38 -3.77
C GLY A 220 31.81 -3.99 -4.39
N VAL A 221 30.58 -3.49 -4.41
CA VAL A 221 30.26 -2.08 -4.72
C VAL A 221 30.45 -1.27 -3.43
N SER A 222 31.15 -0.14 -3.50
CA SER A 222 31.35 0.66 -2.28
C SER A 222 30.01 1.24 -1.82
N GLY A 223 29.77 1.35 -0.51
CA GLY A 223 28.53 1.94 0.02
C GLY A 223 28.27 3.38 -0.49
N ALA A 224 29.31 4.10 -0.92
CA ALA A 224 29.18 5.40 -1.55
C ALA A 224 28.61 5.31 -2.99
N GLU A 225 29.04 4.32 -3.77
CA GLU A 225 28.55 4.12 -5.14
C GLU A 225 27.08 3.69 -5.16
N GLU A 226 26.67 2.79 -4.25
CA GLU A 226 25.27 2.39 -4.16
C GLU A 226 24.40 3.55 -3.64
N ARG A 227 24.88 4.34 -2.67
CA ARG A 227 24.20 5.56 -2.24
C ARG A 227 23.98 6.53 -3.41
N ASP A 228 25.02 6.82 -4.17
CA ASP A 228 24.94 7.78 -5.27
C ASP A 228 24.02 7.26 -6.39
N ARG A 229 24.02 5.94 -6.65
CA ARG A 229 23.05 5.27 -7.53
C ARG A 229 21.62 5.46 -7.03
N LEU A 230 21.34 5.19 -5.76
CA LEU A 230 20.00 5.32 -5.19
C LEU A 230 19.50 6.77 -5.21
N LEU A 231 20.37 7.73 -4.92
CA LEU A 231 20.05 9.15 -5.03
C LEU A 231 19.73 9.55 -6.47
N SER A 232 20.47 9.03 -7.46
CA SER A 232 20.18 9.29 -8.89
C SER A 232 18.79 8.81 -9.29
N ILE A 233 18.35 7.67 -8.74
CA ILE A 233 17.00 7.13 -8.95
C ILE A 233 15.96 8.05 -8.31
N VAL A 234 16.18 8.51 -7.08
CA VAL A 234 15.25 9.44 -6.41
C VAL A 234 15.09 10.72 -7.21
N VAL A 235 16.20 11.31 -7.67
CA VAL A 235 16.18 12.53 -8.48
C VAL A 235 15.40 12.30 -9.77
N SER A 236 15.65 11.19 -10.47
CA SER A 236 14.92 10.85 -11.70
C SER A 236 13.41 10.73 -11.46
N ILE A 237 13.00 10.06 -10.38
CA ILE A 237 11.58 9.94 -10.00
C ILE A 237 10.95 11.31 -9.70
N ARG A 238 11.69 12.23 -9.06
CA ARG A 238 11.22 13.59 -8.77
C ARG A 238 11.13 14.44 -10.03
N ASP A 239 12.09 14.33 -10.93
CA ASP A 239 12.08 15.04 -12.20
C ASP A 239 10.92 14.57 -13.09
N GLU A 240 10.67 13.27 -13.18
CA GLU A 240 9.50 12.72 -13.87
C GLU A 240 8.17 13.25 -13.29
N GLN A 241 8.09 13.43 -11.97
CA GLN A 241 6.92 14.03 -11.32
C GLN A 241 6.78 15.51 -11.65
N ALA A 242 7.86 16.28 -11.50
CA ALA A 242 7.88 17.70 -11.80
C ALA A 242 7.54 17.95 -13.27
N GLU A 243 8.02 17.10 -14.20
CA GLU A 243 7.67 17.15 -15.61
C GLU A 243 6.20 16.75 -15.84
N SER A 244 5.70 15.70 -15.19
CA SER A 244 4.29 15.31 -15.24
C SER A 244 3.36 16.46 -14.80
N GLU A 245 3.73 17.17 -13.74
CA GLU A 245 3.00 18.31 -13.20
C GLU A 245 3.11 19.54 -14.13
N ARG A 246 4.33 19.92 -14.53
CA ARG A 246 4.61 21.10 -15.38
C ARG A 246 4.05 20.97 -16.78
N ALA A 247 4.10 19.77 -17.36
CA ALA A 247 3.59 19.53 -18.69
C ALA A 247 2.06 19.67 -18.75
N GLY A 248 1.38 19.84 -17.60
CA GLY A 248 -0.07 19.80 -17.53
C GLY A 248 -0.59 18.53 -18.19
N LEU A 249 0.21 17.45 -18.19
CA LEU A 249 -0.16 16.13 -18.71
C LEU A 249 -1.16 15.44 -17.77
N GLY A 250 -1.51 16.10 -16.65
CA GLY A 250 -2.86 16.08 -16.09
C GLY A 250 -3.85 16.94 -16.91
N LYS A 251 -3.83 16.86 -18.25
CA LYS A 251 -4.87 17.46 -19.09
C LYS A 251 -6.10 16.61 -18.85
N ALA A 252 -6.85 17.00 -17.82
CA ALA A 252 -8.10 16.40 -17.33
C ALA A 252 -8.41 15.08 -18.02
N GLU A 253 -7.72 14.01 -17.61
CA GLU A 253 -8.34 12.70 -17.75
C GLU A 253 -9.65 12.86 -16.99
N MET A 254 -10.74 12.90 -17.76
CA MET A 254 -12.06 12.94 -17.17
C MET A 254 -12.14 11.84 -16.13
N SER A 255 -12.78 12.14 -15.01
CA SER A 255 -12.99 11.14 -13.97
C SER A 255 -13.64 9.88 -14.58
N VAL A 256 -13.37 8.72 -13.99
CA VAL A 256 -13.99 7.45 -14.43
C VAL A 256 -15.51 7.58 -14.49
N ASP A 257 -16.11 8.34 -13.57
CA ASP A 257 -17.55 8.62 -13.55
C ASP A 257 -18.02 9.43 -14.76
N GLU A 258 -17.28 10.47 -15.15
CA GLU A 258 -17.57 11.25 -16.36
C GLU A 258 -17.41 10.43 -17.62
N LEU A 259 -16.36 9.60 -17.70
CA LEU A 259 -16.14 8.66 -18.80
C LEU A 259 -17.28 7.65 -18.89
N GLU A 260 -17.73 7.10 -17.76
CA GLU A 260 -18.89 6.21 -17.71
C GLU A 260 -20.18 6.91 -18.18
N VAL A 261 -20.38 8.17 -17.80
CA VAL A 261 -21.54 8.95 -18.25
C VAL A 261 -21.50 9.17 -19.75
N MET A 262 -20.33 9.50 -20.33
CA MET A 262 -20.18 9.64 -21.78
C MET A 262 -20.43 8.32 -22.51
N VAL A 263 -19.90 7.20 -22.00
CA VAL A 263 -20.15 5.87 -22.56
C VAL A 263 -21.64 5.51 -22.48
N LYS A 264 -22.30 5.76 -21.35
CA LYS A 264 -23.75 5.51 -21.18
C LYS A 264 -24.61 6.39 -22.10
N ARG A 265 -24.15 7.60 -22.40
CA ARG A 265 -24.81 8.53 -23.34
C ARG A 265 -24.52 8.23 -24.81
N GLY A 266 -23.65 7.26 -25.11
CA GLY A 266 -23.21 6.96 -26.46
C GLY A 266 -22.28 8.02 -27.07
N GLN A 267 -21.74 8.93 -26.25
CA GLN A 267 -20.77 9.96 -26.68
C GLN A 267 -19.34 9.41 -26.75
N ALA A 268 -19.09 8.26 -26.15
CA ALA A 268 -17.81 7.55 -26.24
C ALA A 268 -18.06 6.03 -26.24
N VAL A 269 -17.08 5.27 -26.71
CA VAL A 269 -17.10 3.82 -26.70
C VAL A 269 -15.93 3.30 -25.89
N ARG A 270 -16.21 2.35 -24.99
CA ARG A 270 -15.17 1.63 -24.26
C ARG A 270 -14.51 0.61 -25.18
N CYS A 271 -13.20 0.74 -25.42
CA CYS A 271 -12.46 -0.14 -26.32
C CYS A 271 -11.04 -0.40 -25.86
N SER A 272 -10.46 -1.52 -26.28
CA SER A 272 -9.05 -1.83 -26.06
C SER A 272 -8.20 -1.25 -27.19
N VAL A 273 -7.07 -0.64 -26.82
CA VAL A 273 -6.08 -0.10 -27.76
C VAL A 273 -5.10 -1.19 -28.16
N THR A 274 -4.65 -1.18 -29.41
CA THR A 274 -3.52 -1.99 -29.84
C THR A 274 -2.44 -1.09 -30.43
N ALA A 275 -1.25 -1.11 -29.84
CA ALA A 275 -0.12 -0.31 -30.30
C ALA A 275 0.37 -0.79 -31.67
N LYS A 276 0.82 0.16 -32.51
CA LYS A 276 1.40 -0.15 -33.82
C LYS A 276 2.87 -0.49 -33.63
N ARG A 277 3.27 -1.69 -34.07
CA ARG A 277 4.66 -2.14 -33.98
C ARG A 277 5.60 -1.15 -34.68
N GLY A 278 6.66 -0.74 -33.99
CA GLY A 278 7.64 0.24 -34.50
C GLY A 278 7.22 1.71 -34.40
N HIS A 279 6.01 2.01 -33.92
CA HIS A 279 5.53 3.38 -33.73
C HIS A 279 4.86 3.51 -32.35
N PRO A 280 5.61 3.78 -31.27
CA PRO A 280 5.07 3.76 -29.91
C PRO A 280 3.95 4.78 -29.69
N ASP A 281 3.94 5.87 -30.46
CA ASP A 281 2.92 6.90 -30.36
C ASP A 281 1.66 6.65 -31.20
N LYS A 282 1.62 5.57 -31.98
CA LYS A 282 0.49 5.22 -32.85
C LYS A 282 -0.09 3.86 -32.47
N GLY A 283 -1.40 3.74 -32.62
CA GLY A 283 -2.08 2.46 -32.47
C GLY A 283 -3.44 2.49 -33.13
N TYR A 284 -4.29 1.57 -32.73
CA TYR A 284 -5.63 1.46 -33.26
C TYR A 284 -6.61 0.94 -32.22
N VAL A 285 -7.86 1.36 -32.36
CA VAL A 285 -9.00 0.84 -31.61
C VAL A 285 -9.99 0.18 -32.56
N ARG A 286 -10.75 -0.79 -32.06
CA ARG A 286 -11.90 -1.35 -32.79
C ARG A 286 -13.20 -0.91 -32.14
N VAL A 287 -14.06 -0.26 -32.92
CA VAL A 287 -15.40 0.17 -32.52
C VAL A 287 -16.38 -0.30 -33.58
N GLY A 288 -17.36 -1.13 -33.20
CA GLY A 288 -18.36 -1.65 -34.14
C GLY A 288 -17.77 -2.46 -35.31
N GLY A 289 -16.61 -3.09 -35.14
CA GLY A 289 -15.90 -3.82 -36.21
C GLY A 289 -15.02 -2.94 -37.12
N VAL A 290 -15.12 -1.62 -37.00
CA VAL A 290 -14.27 -0.66 -37.74
C VAL A 290 -13.01 -0.36 -36.95
N ARG A 291 -11.88 -0.24 -37.65
CA ARG A 291 -10.57 0.08 -37.07
C ARG A 291 -10.28 1.57 -37.23
N TYR A 292 -10.06 2.26 -36.12
CA TYR A 292 -9.68 3.67 -36.10
C TYR A 292 -8.21 3.79 -35.70
N GLU A 293 -7.44 4.63 -36.39
CA GLU A 293 -6.07 4.95 -35.99
C GLU A 293 -6.10 5.99 -34.85
N VAL A 294 -5.30 5.75 -33.83
CA VAL A 294 -5.09 6.67 -32.71
C VAL A 294 -3.63 7.08 -32.66
N VAL A 295 -3.39 8.38 -32.46
CA VAL A 295 -2.07 9.02 -32.38
C VAL A 295 -1.95 9.72 -31.03
N GLY A 296 -0.75 9.88 -30.51
CA GLY A 296 -0.53 10.46 -29.19
C GLY A 296 -0.70 9.47 -28.04
N LEU A 297 -0.50 8.16 -28.28
CA LEU A 297 -0.63 7.15 -27.22
C LEU A 297 0.35 7.41 -26.06
N VAL A 298 1.57 7.83 -26.38
CA VAL A 298 2.60 8.11 -25.36
C VAL A 298 2.22 9.37 -24.57
N ALA A 299 1.80 10.42 -25.27
CA ALA A 299 1.34 11.66 -24.64
C ALA A 299 0.12 11.45 -23.73
N ARG A 300 -0.69 10.42 -23.98
CA ARG A 300 -1.86 10.04 -23.17
C ARG A 300 -1.61 8.85 -22.24
N ARG A 301 -0.35 8.40 -22.10
CA ARG A 301 0.04 7.27 -21.23
C ARG A 301 -0.74 5.97 -21.48
N VAL A 302 -1.19 5.76 -22.72
CA VAL A 302 -1.95 4.58 -23.11
C VAL A 302 -0.99 3.48 -23.55
N LEU A 303 -1.02 2.35 -22.85
CA LEU A 303 -0.22 1.17 -23.17
C LEU A 303 -0.95 0.22 -24.13
N ASP A 304 -0.20 -0.72 -24.72
CA ASP A 304 -0.79 -1.78 -25.54
C ASP A 304 -1.79 -2.58 -24.71
N ARG A 305 -2.99 -2.76 -25.25
CA ARG A 305 -4.15 -3.45 -24.65
C ARG A 305 -4.88 -2.71 -23.53
N ASP A 306 -4.50 -1.48 -23.21
CA ASP A 306 -5.27 -0.66 -22.26
C ASP A 306 -6.70 -0.44 -22.73
N VAL A 307 -7.61 -0.32 -21.76
CA VAL A 307 -9.02 -0.06 -22.01
C VAL A 307 -9.28 1.43 -21.84
N ILE A 308 -9.61 2.10 -22.94
CA ILE A 308 -9.88 3.54 -22.97
C ILE A 308 -11.35 3.81 -23.29
N ALA A 309 -11.81 5.04 -23.04
CA ALA A 309 -13.01 5.57 -23.69
C ALA A 309 -12.58 6.38 -24.92
N TYR A 310 -13.07 6.00 -26.09
CA TYR A 310 -12.77 6.64 -27.36
C TYR A 310 -14.03 7.31 -27.91
N SER A 311 -13.95 8.61 -28.20
CA SER A 311 -14.98 9.33 -28.96
C SER A 311 -14.52 9.47 -30.41
N THR A 312 -15.44 9.28 -31.35
CA THR A 312 -15.23 9.50 -32.78
C THR A 312 -15.50 10.95 -33.21
N GLU A 313 -15.99 11.79 -32.29
CA GLU A 313 -16.15 13.23 -32.50
C GLU A 313 -14.80 13.95 -32.63
#